data_AF-A0A2G8HT33-F1
#
_entry.id   AF-A0A2G8HT33-F1
#
_cell.length_a   1.000
_cell.length_b   1.000
_cell.length_c   1.000
_cell.angle_alpha   90.00
_cell.angle_beta   90.00
_cell.angle_gamma   90.00
#
_symmetry.space_group_name_H-M   'P 1'
#
loop_
_entity.id
_entity.type
_entity.pdbx_description
1 polymer ?
#
loop_
_entity_poly.entity_id
_entity_poly.type
_entity_poly.pdbx_seq_one_letter_code
_entity_poly.pdbx_strand_id
1 'polypeptide(L)'
;MVIIILLLVLIIVLAIIAGLVFINYLKGQNTKAEKQTIEKTIDPVSAPGTGICKNHENQHSVGICAICEEEFCVNCLKQIDKVNLCPEHFNTFADNIWHPITNQRTTPDEPEHGVYIYKFKQHLWKDKGVPSYIINEYKIQVENDHIETYVQLHVKEGDRDTLTKQIEEFKGNLRDDK
;
A
#
# COMPACT_ATOMS: atom_id res chain seq x y z
N MET A 1 -47.18 16.90 -45.31
CA MET A 1 -46.63 15.53 -45.12
C MET A 1 -45.11 15.50 -45.02
N VAL A 2 -44.36 16.02 -45.99
CA VAL A 2 -42.88 15.98 -45.99
C VAL A 2 -42.26 16.62 -44.73
N ILE A 3 -42.79 17.78 -44.28
CA ILE A 3 -42.31 18.48 -43.07
C ILE A 3 -42.56 17.64 -41.79
N ILE A 4 -43.68 16.92 -41.73
CA ILE A 4 -44.04 16.08 -40.59
C ILE A 4 -43.11 14.86 -40.51
N ILE A 5 -42.78 14.28 -41.67
CA ILE A 5 -41.82 13.17 -41.78
C ILE A 5 -40.43 13.63 -41.34
N LEU A 6 -39.98 14.81 -41.77
CA LEU A 6 -38.70 15.40 -41.34
C LEU A 6 -38.62 15.64 -39.83
N LEU A 7 -39.70 16.13 -39.21
CA LEU A 7 -39.80 16.31 -37.77
C LEU A 7 -39.71 14.99 -37.00
N LEU A 8 -40.39 13.94 -37.49
CA LEU A 8 -40.33 12.61 -36.89
C LEU A 8 -38.91 12.02 -36.95
N VAL A 9 -38.23 12.16 -38.09
CA VAL A 9 -36.83 11.70 -38.24
C VAL A 9 -35.91 12.46 -37.29
N LEU A 10 -36.09 13.77 -37.14
CA LEU A 10 -35.27 14.58 -36.24
C LEU A 10 -35.46 14.18 -34.76
N ILE A 11 -36.69 13.88 -34.34
CA ILE A 11 -36.98 13.39 -32.99
C ILE A 11 -36.31 12.04 -32.73
N ILE A 12 -36.34 11.12 -33.72
CA ILE A 12 -35.70 9.80 -33.60
C ILE A 12 -34.18 9.95 -33.46
N VAL A 13 -33.55 10.83 -34.26
CA VAL A 13 -32.10 11.09 -34.17
C VAL A 13 -31.73 11.67 -32.81
N LEU A 14 -32.50 12.62 -32.28
CA LEU A 14 -32.26 13.20 -30.95
C LEU A 14 -32.41 12.16 -29.84
N ALA A 15 -33.38 11.24 -29.95
CA ALA A 15 -33.57 10.15 -28.99
C ALA A 15 -32.38 9.17 -28.99
N ILE A 16 -31.82 8.87 -30.17
CA ILE A 16 -30.64 8.01 -30.29
C ILE A 16 -29.41 8.67 -29.65
N ILE A 17 -29.18 9.96 -29.92
CA ILE A 17 -28.06 10.71 -29.34
C ILE A 17 -28.20 10.79 -27.82
N ALA A 18 -29.39 11.10 -27.31
CA ALA A 18 -29.66 11.13 -25.87
C ALA A 18 -29.43 9.75 -25.21
N GLY A 19 -29.86 8.67 -25.87
CA GLY A 19 -29.62 7.30 -25.41
C GLY A 19 -28.13 6.95 -25.36
N LEU A 20 -27.35 7.31 -26.39
CA LEU A 20 -25.90 7.07 -26.42
C LEU A 20 -25.16 7.85 -25.34
N VAL A 21 -25.52 9.13 -25.13
CA VAL A 21 -24.95 9.95 -24.05
C VAL A 21 -25.31 9.36 -22.69
N PHE A 22 -26.55 8.89 -22.50
CA PHE A 22 -27.00 8.27 -21.25
C PHE A 22 -26.29 6.95 -20.96
N ILE A 23 -26.11 6.08 -21.97
CA ILE A 23 -25.35 4.83 -21.83
C ILE A 23 -23.89 5.12 -21.48
N ASN A 24 -23.26 6.10 -22.13
CA ASN A 24 -21.87 6.44 -21.86
C ASN A 24 -21.70 7.12 -20.48
N TYR A 25 -22.69 7.90 -20.05
CA TYR A 25 -22.76 8.47 -18.71
C TYR A 25 -22.93 7.40 -17.63
N LEU A 26 -23.79 6.40 -17.85
CA LEU A 26 -23.92 5.23 -16.96
C LEU A 26 -22.64 4.39 -16.92
N LYS A 27 -21.98 4.19 -18.07
CA LYS A 27 -20.71 3.48 -18.14
C LYS A 27 -19.59 4.25 -17.42
N GLY A 28 -19.62 5.58 -17.46
CA GLY A 28 -18.71 6.46 -16.70
C GLY A 28 -18.94 6.48 -15.19
N GLN A 29 -20.16 6.17 -14.71
CA GLN A 29 -20.42 5.97 -13.28
C GLN A 29 -19.95 4.58 -12.79
N ASN A 30 -20.04 3.54 -13.63
CA ASN A 30 -19.57 2.19 -13.29
C ASN A 30 -18.02 2.08 -13.22
N THR A 31 -17.27 3.09 -13.64
CA THR A 31 -15.80 3.16 -13.46
C THR A 31 -15.37 4.09 -12.31
N LYS A 32 -16.32 4.68 -11.57
CA LYS A 32 -16.04 5.51 -10.36
C LYS A 32 -16.85 5.11 -9.12
N ALA A 33 -17.39 3.89 -9.12
CA ALA A 33 -18.04 3.29 -7.96
C ALA A 33 -17.38 1.95 -7.58
N GLU A 34 -16.06 1.98 -7.41
CA GLU A 34 -15.40 1.18 -6.37
C GLU A 34 -14.79 2.15 -5.36
N LYS A 35 -15.66 2.98 -4.75
CA LYS A 35 -15.40 3.42 -3.39
C LYS A 35 -15.72 2.19 -2.54
N GLN A 36 -14.73 1.30 -2.38
CA GLN A 36 -14.72 0.40 -1.24
C GLN A 36 -14.88 1.29 -0.02
N THR A 37 -16.06 1.22 0.58
CA THR A 37 -16.21 1.58 1.97
C THR A 37 -15.44 0.48 2.67
N ILE A 38 -14.12 0.67 2.85
CA ILE A 38 -13.33 -0.14 3.77
C ILE A 38 -13.88 0.26 5.13
N GLU A 39 -14.93 -0.47 5.54
CA GLU A 39 -15.12 -0.77 6.93
C GLU A 39 -13.75 -1.27 7.41
N LYS A 40 -13.08 -0.49 8.27
CA LYS A 40 -11.76 -0.83 8.82
C LYS A 40 -11.90 -2.15 9.58
N THR A 41 -11.78 -3.28 8.89
CA THR A 41 -11.76 -4.60 9.50
C THR A 41 -10.43 -4.74 10.19
N ILE A 42 -10.47 -4.59 11.52
CA ILE A 42 -9.35 -4.90 12.39
C ILE A 42 -9.34 -6.43 12.52
N ASP A 43 -8.66 -7.10 11.61
CA ASP A 43 -8.53 -8.56 11.67
C ASP A 43 -7.38 -8.96 12.60
N PRO A 44 -7.57 -9.94 13.52
CA PRO A 44 -6.51 -10.46 14.36
C PRO A 44 -5.59 -11.42 13.58
N VAL A 45 -4.28 -11.19 13.68
CA VAL A 45 -3.24 -12.06 13.08
C VAL A 45 -3.24 -13.41 13.79
N SER A 46 -3.56 -14.49 13.06
CA SER A 46 -3.98 -15.79 13.64
C SER A 46 -2.89 -16.87 13.76
N ALA A 47 -1.63 -16.59 13.37
CA ALA A 47 -0.54 -17.58 13.43
C ALA A 47 0.41 -17.30 14.63
N PRO A 48 0.69 -18.29 15.50
CA PRO A 48 1.65 -18.11 16.60
C PRO A 48 3.08 -18.01 16.04
N GLY A 49 3.76 -16.91 16.37
CA GLY A 49 5.18 -16.68 16.15
C GLY A 49 6.05 -17.30 17.24
N THR A 50 7.37 -17.30 17.02
CA THR A 50 8.34 -17.96 17.91
C THR A 50 8.78 -17.13 19.11
N GLY A 51 8.56 -15.82 19.11
CA GLY A 51 8.99 -14.95 20.21
C GLY A 51 7.88 -14.61 21.20
N ILE A 52 8.22 -13.72 22.14
CA ILE A 52 7.39 -13.32 23.26
C ILE A 52 6.90 -11.89 23.01
N CYS A 53 5.66 -11.61 23.36
CA CYS A 53 5.11 -10.27 23.25
C CYS A 53 5.86 -9.28 24.16
N LYS A 54 6.29 -8.13 23.60
CA LYS A 54 6.94 -7.05 24.37
C LYS A 54 6.14 -6.59 25.59
N ASN A 55 4.81 -6.62 25.50
CA ASN A 55 3.93 -6.14 26.57
C ASN A 55 3.48 -7.25 27.53
N HIS A 56 3.65 -8.52 27.16
CA HIS A 56 3.14 -9.66 27.92
C HIS A 56 4.12 -10.83 27.86
N GLU A 57 4.92 -11.00 28.92
CA GLU A 57 5.95 -12.04 29.02
C GLU A 57 5.39 -13.48 28.90
N ASN A 58 4.10 -13.67 29.22
CA ASN A 58 3.44 -14.97 29.21
C ASN A 58 2.66 -15.26 27.92
N GLN A 59 2.76 -14.41 26.89
CA GLN A 59 2.04 -14.58 25.63
C GLN A 59 3.00 -14.65 24.45
N HIS A 60 2.74 -15.62 23.57
CA HIS A 60 3.46 -15.73 22.30
C HIS A 60 3.12 -14.56 21.38
N SER A 61 4.16 -14.07 20.71
CA SER A 61 4.05 -13.15 19.59
C SER A 61 3.27 -13.82 18.46
N VAL A 62 2.47 -13.05 17.72
CA VAL A 62 1.83 -13.50 16.47
C VAL A 62 2.33 -12.72 15.25
N GLY A 63 3.22 -11.74 15.49
CA GLY A 63 3.71 -10.88 14.44
C GLY A 63 4.50 -9.70 14.99
N ILE A 64 4.94 -8.86 14.06
CA ILE A 64 5.84 -7.75 14.32
C ILE A 64 5.14 -6.44 13.94
N CYS A 65 5.33 -5.39 14.74
CA CYS A 65 4.87 -4.06 14.35
C CYS A 65 5.72 -3.51 13.19
N ALA A 66 5.06 -3.05 12.13
CA ALA A 66 5.70 -2.57 10.91
C ALA A 66 6.55 -1.30 11.10
N ILE A 67 6.29 -0.52 12.16
CA ILE A 67 7.06 0.70 12.49
C ILE A 67 8.25 0.35 13.38
N CYS A 68 8.02 -0.15 14.61
CA CYS A 68 9.10 -0.37 15.58
C CYS A 68 9.85 -1.71 15.46
N GLU A 69 9.38 -2.65 14.65
CA GLU A 69 9.97 -3.99 14.47
C GLU A 69 9.99 -4.87 15.73
N GLU A 70 9.17 -4.54 16.73
CA GLU A 70 9.02 -5.34 17.95
C GLU A 70 7.89 -6.36 17.83
N GLU A 71 7.98 -7.41 18.63
CA GLU A 71 7.09 -8.57 18.63
C GLU A 71 5.89 -8.38 19.58
N PHE A 72 4.68 -8.73 19.11
CA PHE A 72 3.43 -8.53 19.86
C PHE A 72 2.48 -9.72 19.72
N CYS A 73 1.74 -10.00 20.78
CA CYS A 73 0.65 -10.98 20.79
C CYS A 73 -0.59 -10.48 20.03
N VAL A 74 -1.54 -11.39 19.78
CA VAL A 74 -2.81 -11.10 19.08
C VAL A 74 -3.63 -9.98 19.70
N ASN A 75 -3.51 -9.75 21.01
CA ASN A 75 -4.25 -8.69 21.71
C ASN A 75 -3.59 -7.31 21.55
N CYS A 76 -2.28 -7.27 21.30
CA CYS A 76 -1.53 -6.03 21.17
C CYS A 76 -1.33 -5.61 19.71
N LEU A 77 -1.27 -6.58 18.79
CA LEU A 77 -1.05 -6.32 17.38
C LEU A 77 -2.39 -6.14 16.65
N LYS A 78 -2.57 -5.00 15.99
CA LYS A 78 -3.74 -4.72 15.14
C LYS A 78 -3.31 -4.62 13.68
N GLN A 79 -4.08 -5.21 12.78
CA GLN A 79 -3.88 -5.05 11.34
C GLN A 79 -4.81 -3.96 10.79
N ILE A 80 -4.25 -3.04 10.00
CA ILE A 80 -4.98 -2.02 9.24
C ILE A 80 -4.29 -1.80 7.90
N ASP A 81 -5.03 -1.81 6.80
CA ASP A 81 -4.49 -1.64 5.44
C ASP A 81 -3.28 -2.55 5.12
N LYS A 82 -3.36 -3.81 5.55
CA LYS A 82 -2.28 -4.83 5.48
C LYS A 82 -1.04 -4.54 6.33
N VAL A 83 -1.05 -3.51 7.16
CA VAL A 83 0.03 -3.11 8.06
C VAL A 83 -0.29 -3.56 9.48
N ASN A 84 0.64 -4.28 10.11
CA ASN A 84 0.53 -4.71 11.49
C ASN A 84 1.14 -3.65 12.43
N LEU A 85 0.38 -3.19 13.43
CA LEU A 85 0.75 -2.09 14.30
C LEU A 85 0.54 -2.44 15.78
N CYS A 86 1.48 -2.03 16.63
CA CYS A 86 1.31 -2.09 18.07
C CYS A 86 0.47 -0.90 18.58
N PRO A 87 0.05 -0.90 19.86
CA PRO A 87 -0.81 0.15 20.39
C PRO A 87 -0.17 1.53 20.35
N GLU A 88 1.15 1.62 20.54
CA GLU A 88 1.91 2.88 20.54
C GLU A 88 1.94 3.54 19.17
N HIS A 89 2.04 2.73 18.11
CA HIS A 89 2.21 3.23 16.74
C HIS A 89 0.91 3.29 15.93
N PHE A 90 -0.20 2.80 16.49
CA PHE A 90 -1.49 2.81 15.81
C PHE A 90 -1.96 4.23 15.46
N ASN A 91 -1.89 5.17 16.41
CA ASN A 91 -2.28 6.56 16.17
C ASN A 91 -1.33 7.25 15.20
N THR A 92 -0.02 7.02 15.34
CA THR A 92 0.99 7.54 14.40
C THR A 92 0.67 7.14 12.96
N PHE A 93 0.21 5.91 12.74
CA PHE A 93 -0.24 5.50 11.42
C PHE A 93 -1.54 6.18 10.99
N ALA A 94 -2.57 6.15 11.84
CA ALA A 94 -3.91 6.62 11.51
C ALA A 94 -4.01 8.14 11.29
N ASP A 95 -3.16 8.93 11.96
CA ASP A 95 -3.20 10.39 11.95
C ASP A 95 -2.35 11.01 10.83
N ASN A 96 -1.63 10.21 10.04
CA ASN A 96 -0.73 10.68 9.00
C ASN A 96 -1.09 10.11 7.62
N ILE A 97 -0.79 10.89 6.58
CA ILE A 97 -0.80 10.42 5.20
C ILE A 97 0.57 9.83 4.88
N TRP A 98 0.58 8.65 4.28
CA TRP A 98 1.79 7.88 3.98
C TRP A 98 2.00 7.77 2.48
N HIS A 99 3.24 7.99 2.03
CA HIS A 99 3.62 7.88 0.63
C HIS A 99 4.75 6.88 0.44
N PRO A 100 4.67 6.01 -0.59
CA PRO A 100 5.80 5.20 -0.99
C PRO A 100 6.89 6.09 -1.58
N ILE A 101 8.12 5.92 -1.12
CA ILE A 101 9.31 6.59 -1.66
C ILE A 101 10.24 5.63 -2.41
N THR A 102 9.95 4.33 -2.38
CA THR A 102 10.62 3.31 -3.19
C THR A 102 9.60 2.44 -3.91
N ASN A 103 10.04 1.78 -4.97
CA ASN A 103 9.29 0.72 -5.63
C ASN A 103 10.27 -0.30 -6.24
N GLN A 104 11.01 -1.01 -5.38
CA GLN A 104 12.10 -1.88 -5.81
C GLN A 104 11.58 -3.28 -6.12
N ARG A 105 11.68 -3.68 -7.39
CA ARG A 105 11.46 -5.07 -7.79
C ARG A 105 12.54 -5.96 -7.20
N THR A 106 12.13 -7.08 -6.63
CA THR A 106 12.96 -8.20 -6.20
C THR A 106 12.40 -9.49 -6.77
N THR A 107 13.28 -10.44 -7.05
CA THR A 107 12.96 -11.79 -7.50
C THR A 107 13.59 -12.79 -6.52
N PRO A 108 13.22 -14.08 -6.56
CA PRO A 108 13.92 -15.12 -5.82
C PRO A 108 15.42 -15.20 -6.13
N ASP A 109 15.82 -14.83 -7.35
CA ASP A 109 17.22 -14.84 -7.80
C ASP A 109 18.00 -13.59 -7.38
N GLU A 110 17.31 -12.46 -7.17
CA GLU A 110 17.90 -11.15 -6.84
C GLU A 110 17.24 -10.50 -5.60
N PRO A 111 17.19 -11.18 -4.43
CA PRO A 111 16.57 -10.65 -3.22
C PRO A 111 17.34 -9.46 -2.63
N GLU A 112 18.65 -9.37 -2.88
CA GLU A 112 19.54 -8.34 -2.34
C GLU A 112 19.18 -6.93 -2.81
N HIS A 113 18.48 -6.81 -3.93
CA HIS A 113 18.03 -5.52 -4.45
C HIS A 113 17.13 -4.78 -3.46
N GLY A 114 16.39 -5.47 -2.60
CA GLY A 114 15.55 -4.84 -1.56
C GLY A 114 16.27 -4.50 -0.26
N VAL A 115 17.49 -5.01 -0.03
CA VAL A 115 18.15 -4.97 1.29
C VAL A 115 18.44 -3.55 1.77
N TYR A 116 18.80 -2.63 0.86
CA TYR A 116 19.08 -1.24 1.24
C TYR A 116 17.86 -0.56 1.86
N ILE A 117 16.64 -0.94 1.45
CA ILE A 117 15.40 -0.38 1.96
C ILE A 117 15.21 -0.75 3.43
N TYR A 118 15.45 -2.02 3.79
CA TYR A 118 15.41 -2.49 5.16
C TYR A 118 16.46 -1.79 6.03
N LYS A 119 17.70 -1.69 5.53
CA LYS A 119 18.79 -1.00 6.25
C LYS A 119 18.46 0.48 6.46
N PHE A 120 17.91 1.14 5.45
CA PHE A 120 17.52 2.55 5.55
C PHE A 120 16.37 2.74 6.55
N LYS A 121 15.34 1.88 6.54
CA LYS A 121 14.28 1.89 7.56
C LYS A 121 14.86 1.74 8.97
N GLN A 122 15.78 0.80 9.17
CA GLN A 122 16.42 0.61 10.46
C GLN A 122 17.20 1.83 10.91
N HIS A 123 17.94 2.48 10.01
CA HIS A 123 18.63 3.74 10.28
C HIS A 123 17.64 4.87 10.65
N LEU A 124 16.52 5.02 9.92
CA LEU A 124 15.49 6.00 10.24
C LEU A 124 14.92 5.79 11.64
N TRP A 125 14.63 4.55 12.01
CA TRP A 125 14.04 4.26 13.31
C TRP A 125 15.04 4.36 14.46
N LYS A 126 16.16 3.63 14.37
CA LYS A 126 17.13 3.50 15.47
C LYS A 126 17.92 4.76 15.72
N ASP A 127 18.29 5.48 14.66
CA ASP A 127 19.20 6.62 14.77
C ASP A 127 18.46 7.96 14.77
N LYS A 128 17.31 8.04 14.09
CA LYS A 128 16.55 9.30 13.93
C LYS A 128 15.17 9.30 14.59
N GLY A 129 14.66 8.15 15.04
CA GLY A 129 13.29 8.04 15.58
C GLY A 129 12.20 8.39 14.56
N VAL A 130 12.50 8.31 13.25
CA VAL A 130 11.58 8.66 12.18
C VAL A 130 10.72 7.44 11.83
N PRO A 131 9.39 7.50 12.01
CA PRO A 131 8.52 6.37 11.74
C PRO A 131 8.39 6.15 10.24
N SER A 132 8.55 4.90 9.82
CA SER A 132 8.39 4.44 8.44
C SER A 132 8.03 2.95 8.46
N TYR A 133 7.45 2.44 7.39
CA TYR A 133 7.11 1.02 7.26
C TYR A 133 7.29 0.51 5.84
N ILE A 134 7.45 -0.80 5.68
CA ILE A 134 7.62 -1.45 4.37
C ILE A 134 6.36 -2.24 4.03
N ILE A 135 5.89 -2.11 2.79
CA ILE A 135 4.88 -2.99 2.19
C ILE A 135 5.55 -3.76 1.05
N ASN A 136 5.23 -5.04 0.97
CA ASN A 136 5.60 -5.92 -0.13
C ASN A 136 4.37 -6.18 -0.99
N GLU A 137 4.38 -5.70 -2.24
CA GLU A 137 3.34 -5.99 -3.22
C GLU A 137 3.76 -7.13 -4.13
N TYR A 138 2.90 -8.13 -4.28
CA TYR A 138 3.15 -9.29 -5.13
C TYR A 138 2.44 -9.12 -6.48
N LYS A 139 3.17 -9.30 -7.57
CA LYS A 139 2.62 -9.33 -8.92
C LYS A 139 2.86 -10.71 -9.53
N ILE A 140 1.77 -11.38 -9.89
CA ILE A 140 1.80 -12.68 -10.58
C ILE A 140 1.95 -12.41 -12.07
N GLN A 141 3.05 -12.86 -12.66
CA GLN A 141 3.31 -12.77 -14.10
C GLN A 141 2.88 -14.07 -14.77
N VAL A 142 1.66 -14.10 -15.29
CA VAL A 142 1.00 -15.30 -15.82
C VAL A 142 1.73 -15.88 -17.03
N GLU A 143 2.34 -15.05 -17.86
CA GLU A 143 3.02 -15.48 -19.10
C GLU A 143 4.28 -16.31 -18.82
N ASN A 144 5.01 -15.97 -17.76
CA ASN A 144 6.30 -16.56 -17.44
C ASN A 144 6.27 -17.36 -16.13
N ASP A 145 5.09 -17.61 -15.57
CA ASP A 145 4.84 -18.37 -14.34
C ASP A 145 5.79 -18.03 -13.17
N HIS A 146 5.95 -16.72 -12.90
CA HIS A 146 6.79 -16.26 -11.80
C HIS A 146 6.11 -15.15 -10.99
N ILE A 147 6.52 -15.02 -9.73
CA ILE A 147 6.03 -14.00 -8.78
C ILE A 147 7.11 -12.94 -8.63
N GLU A 148 6.75 -11.70 -8.92
CA GLU A 148 7.58 -10.53 -8.65
C GLU A 148 7.16 -9.91 -7.33
N THR A 149 8.12 -9.49 -6.51
CA THR A 149 7.85 -8.74 -5.29
C THR A 149 8.33 -7.30 -5.47
N TYR A 150 7.50 -6.34 -5.08
CA TYR A 150 7.83 -4.92 -5.09
C TYR A 150 7.91 -4.42 -3.65
N VAL A 151 9.10 -4.01 -3.24
CA VAL A 151 9.38 -3.54 -1.88
C VAL A 151 9.24 -2.01 -1.84
N GLN A 152 8.28 -1.54 -1.05
CA GLN A 152 7.92 -0.12 -0.94
C GLN A 152 8.07 0.38 0.49
N LEU A 153 9.01 1.30 0.71
CA LEU A 153 9.12 2.05 1.95
C LEU A 153 8.17 3.23 1.93
N HIS A 154 7.33 3.29 2.95
CA HIS A 154 6.36 4.34 3.16
C HIS A 154 6.83 5.27 4.27
N VAL A 155 6.71 6.57 4.02
CA VAL A 155 7.06 7.64 4.95
C VAL A 155 5.92 8.65 5.03
N LYS A 156 5.89 9.46 6.08
CA LYS A 156 4.90 10.52 6.24
C LYS A 156 5.03 11.56 5.13
N GLU A 157 3.91 12.16 4.73
CA GLU A 157 3.85 13.17 3.66
C GLU A 157 4.86 14.30 3.83
N GLY A 158 4.99 14.86 5.04
CA GLY A 158 5.94 15.95 5.31
C GLY A 158 7.42 15.58 5.15
N ASP A 159 7.76 14.29 5.23
CA ASP A 159 9.14 13.81 5.15
C ASP A 159 9.50 13.27 3.76
N ARG A 160 8.52 13.16 2.86
CA ARG A 160 8.62 12.47 1.56
C ARG A 160 9.82 12.94 0.74
N ASP A 161 9.86 14.21 0.35
CA ASP A 161 10.86 14.73 -0.59
C ASP A 161 12.29 14.64 -0.03
N THR A 162 12.42 14.87 1.29
CA THR A 162 13.69 14.80 1.99
C THR A 162 14.20 13.35 2.05
N LEU A 163 13.34 12.41 2.44
CA LEU A 163 13.73 11.02 2.60
C LEU A 163 13.92 10.30 1.26
N THR A 164 13.21 10.71 0.19
CA THR A 164 13.47 10.23 -1.17
C THR A 164 14.90 10.54 -1.62
N LYS A 165 15.43 11.73 -1.30
CA LYS A 165 16.82 12.07 -1.64
C LYS A 165 17.81 11.27 -0.78
N GLN A 166 17.56 11.20 0.52
CA GLN A 166 18.43 10.50 1.46
C GLN A 166 18.56 9.01 1.15
N ILE A 167 17.49 8.34 0.72
CA ILE A 167 17.56 6.91 0.42
C ILE A 167 18.37 6.62 -0.85
N GLU A 168 18.33 7.48 -1.86
CA GLU A 168 19.16 7.33 -3.06
C GLU A 168 20.65 7.52 -2.74
N GLU A 169 20.98 8.51 -1.90
CA GLU A 169 22.35 8.69 -1.39
C GLU A 169 22.80 7.49 -0.56
N PHE A 170 21.95 7.00 0.34
CA PHE A 170 22.22 5.84 1.19
C PHE A 170 22.47 4.58 0.36
N LYS A 171 21.70 4.38 -0.71
CA LYS A 171 21.89 3.29 -1.67
C LYS A 171 23.22 3.38 -2.42
N GLY A 172 23.66 4.60 -2.76
CA GLY A 172 24.97 4.85 -3.38
C GLY A 172 26.12 4.41 -2.46
N ASN A 173 26.11 4.88 -1.21
CA ASN A 173 27.19 4.59 -0.26
C ASN A 173 27.36 3.08 0.04
N LEU A 174 26.25 2.32 0.04
CA LEU A 174 26.30 0.86 0.24
C LEU A 174 26.92 0.09 -0.94
N ARG A 175 27.05 0.70 -2.12
CA ARG A 175 27.68 0.09 -3.30
C ARG A 175 29.20 0.30 -3.30
N ASP A 176 29.67 1.38 -2.68
CA ASP A 176 31.08 1.76 -2.66
C ASP A 176 31.90 1.01 -1.58
N ASP A 177 31.22 0.32 -0.65
CA ASP A 177 31.82 -0.53 0.40
C ASP A 177 32.12 -1.98 -0.06
N LYS A 178 31.99 -2.28 -1.36
CA LYS A 178 32.28 -3.60 -1.97
C LYS A 178 33.51 -3.56 -2.87
#